data_AF-A0A6J7LX64-F1
#
_entry.id   AF-A0A6J7LX64-F1
#
_cell.length_a   1.000
_cell.length_b   1.000
_cell.length_c   1.000
_cell.angle_alpha   90.00
_cell.angle_beta   90.00
_cell.angle_gamma   90.00
#
_symmetry.space_group_name_H-M   'P 1'
#
loop_
_entity.id
_entity.type
_entity.pdbx_description
1 polymer ?
#
loop_
_entity_poly.entity_id
_entity_poly.type
_entity_poly.pdbx_seq_one_letter_code
_entity_poly.pdbx_strand_id
1 'polypeptide(L)'
;MTGWRVGWMIGPKDVIKAATNLQSHLSSNVSNVSQRAAIAALTGDLAAVHKMGEAFNRRRKLIVGLLNEIPGFECPTPQGAFYVYPSVKGVLGKTIRGKTPTTSAELATLILEEVEVAAVPGEAFGPSGYLRFSYALSDEDIVEGIGRIKKLITEG
;
A
#
# COMPACT_ATOMS: atom_id res chain seq x y z
N MET A 1 -5.89 -4.17 -13.10
CA MET A 1 -5.28 -5.06 -14.13
C MET A 1 -3.77 -5.25 -13.90
N THR A 2 -3.33 -5.58 -12.68
CA THR A 2 -1.88 -5.64 -12.35
C THR A 2 -1.12 -6.67 -13.18
N GLY A 3 -1.70 -7.84 -13.42
CA GLY A 3 -1.09 -8.92 -14.22
C GLY A 3 -1.05 -8.69 -15.73
N TRP A 4 -1.76 -7.68 -16.27
CA TRP A 4 -1.84 -7.44 -17.71
C TRP A 4 -0.67 -6.61 -18.27
N ARG A 5 0.06 -5.93 -17.38
CA ARG A 5 1.31 -5.20 -17.68
C ARG A 5 1.16 -4.13 -18.78
N VAL A 6 0.18 -3.25 -18.64
CA VAL A 6 -0.04 -2.12 -19.57
C VAL A 6 0.07 -0.79 -18.83
N GLY A 7 0.81 0.14 -19.43
CA GLY A 7 0.89 1.54 -19.03
C GLY A 7 1.19 2.40 -20.26
N TRP A 8 1.02 3.71 -20.14
CA TRP A 8 1.28 4.67 -21.22
C TRP A 8 1.92 5.94 -20.68
N MET A 9 2.58 6.68 -21.56
CA MET A 9 3.18 7.99 -21.28
C MET A 9 2.61 9.01 -22.28
N ILE A 10 2.30 10.21 -21.79
CA ILE A 10 1.87 11.35 -22.61
C ILE A 10 2.78 12.51 -22.24
N GLY A 11 3.45 13.13 -23.22
CA GLY A 11 4.45 14.17 -22.98
C GLY A 11 4.96 14.82 -24.26
N PRO A 12 6.00 15.69 -24.17
CA PRO A 12 6.61 16.36 -25.31
C PRO A 12 7.10 15.39 -26.40
N LYS A 13 6.95 15.78 -27.67
CA LYS A 13 7.20 14.89 -28.82
C LYS A 13 8.63 14.34 -28.85
N ASP A 14 9.61 15.19 -28.54
CA ASP A 14 11.03 14.83 -28.46
C ASP A 14 11.29 13.79 -27.36
N VAL A 15 10.68 13.97 -26.18
CA VAL A 15 10.78 13.02 -25.05
C VAL A 15 10.13 11.68 -25.40
N ILE A 16 8.91 11.69 -25.97
CA ILE A 16 8.21 10.45 -26.35
C ILE A 16 8.96 9.69 -27.45
N LYS A 17 9.56 10.42 -28.40
CA LYS A 17 10.40 9.80 -29.45
C LYS A 17 11.62 9.10 -28.84
N ALA A 18 12.30 9.75 -27.90
CA ALA A 18 13.43 9.15 -27.19
C ALA A 18 13.00 7.90 -26.38
N ALA A 19 11.90 8.00 -25.64
CA ALA A 19 11.35 6.88 -24.87
C ALA A 19 10.93 5.69 -25.76
N THR A 20 10.32 5.97 -26.92
CA THR A 20 9.93 4.94 -27.90
C THR A 20 11.14 4.20 -28.46
N ASN A 21 12.22 4.93 -28.80
CA ASN A 21 13.46 4.32 -29.27
C ASN A 21 14.11 3.43 -28.20
N LEU A 22 14.09 3.86 -26.93
CA LEU A 22 14.58 3.02 -25.83
C LEU A 22 13.73 1.75 -25.68
N GLN A 23 12.40 1.89 -25.70
CA GLN A 23 11.46 0.79 -25.56
C GLN A 23 11.64 -0.29 -26.64
N SER A 24 11.91 0.10 -27.90
CA SER A 24 12.09 -0.86 -29.00
C SER A 24 13.29 -1.77 -28.79
N HIS A 25 14.36 -1.28 -28.16
CA HIS A 25 15.54 -2.07 -27.83
C HIS A 25 15.45 -2.81 -26.49
N LEU A 26 14.55 -2.39 -25.59
CA LEU A 26 14.38 -3.00 -24.28
C LEU A 26 13.42 -4.19 -24.30
N SER A 27 12.23 -4.01 -24.90
CA SER A 27 11.16 -5.03 -24.84
C SER A 27 10.25 -5.05 -26.07
N SER A 28 10.64 -4.36 -27.15
CA SER A 28 9.82 -4.18 -28.35
C SER A 28 8.49 -3.47 -28.07
N ASN A 29 7.41 -4.22 -27.83
CA ASN A 29 6.06 -3.68 -27.63
C ASN A 29 5.34 -4.37 -26.46
N VAL A 30 4.29 -3.71 -25.97
CA VAL A 30 3.37 -4.30 -24.99
C VAL A 30 2.56 -5.41 -25.65
N SER A 31 2.28 -6.50 -24.93
CA SER A 31 1.41 -7.61 -25.40
C SER A 31 0.15 -7.10 -26.11
N ASN A 32 -0.06 -7.57 -27.34
CA ASN A 32 -1.20 -7.18 -28.17
C ASN A 32 -2.55 -7.49 -27.49
N VAL A 33 -2.67 -8.63 -26.82
CA VAL A 33 -3.87 -9.01 -26.05
C VAL A 33 -4.12 -8.00 -24.94
N SER A 34 -3.08 -7.60 -24.21
CA SER A 34 -3.21 -6.61 -23.15
C SER A 34 -3.58 -5.23 -23.68
N GLN A 35 -3.07 -4.83 -24.85
CA GLN A 35 -3.48 -3.58 -25.51
C GLN A 35 -4.99 -3.59 -25.86
N ARG A 36 -5.51 -4.70 -26.39
CA ARG A 36 -6.95 -4.84 -26.68
C ARG A 36 -7.80 -4.76 -25.42
N ALA A 37 -7.36 -5.39 -24.33
CA ALA A 37 -8.02 -5.29 -23.04
C ALA A 37 -7.99 -3.85 -22.48
N ALA A 38 -6.88 -3.13 -22.63
CA ALA A 38 -6.75 -1.74 -22.19
C ALA A 38 -7.67 -0.80 -22.99
N ILE A 39 -7.83 -1.00 -24.29
CA ILE A 39 -8.78 -0.24 -25.11
C ILE A 39 -10.21 -0.43 -24.57
N ALA A 40 -10.62 -1.69 -24.36
CA ALA A 40 -11.95 -1.99 -23.81
C ALA A 40 -12.16 -1.36 -22.41
N ALA A 41 -11.13 -1.37 -21.56
CA ALA A 41 -11.18 -0.75 -20.23
C ALA A 41 -11.26 0.78 -20.28
N LEU A 42 -10.65 1.43 -21.29
CA LEU A 42 -10.62 2.88 -21.45
C LEU A 42 -11.89 3.45 -22.09
N THR A 43 -12.48 2.73 -23.04
CA THR A 43 -13.64 3.21 -23.81
C THR A 43 -14.96 2.61 -23.37
N GLY A 44 -14.93 1.67 -22.43
CA GLY A 44 -16.11 1.04 -21.84
C GLY A 44 -16.70 1.84 -20.67
N ASP A 45 -17.70 1.23 -20.02
CA ASP A 45 -18.33 1.77 -18.83
C ASP A 45 -17.38 1.75 -17.60
N LEU A 46 -17.49 2.79 -16.77
CA LEU A 46 -16.69 2.98 -15.56
C LEU A 46 -17.43 2.59 -14.27
N ALA A 47 -18.64 2.02 -14.33
CA ALA A 47 -19.39 1.61 -13.14
C ALA A 47 -18.59 0.70 -12.20
N ALA A 48 -17.79 -0.23 -12.74
CA ALA A 48 -16.90 -1.08 -11.95
C ALA A 48 -15.84 -0.26 -11.19
N VAL A 49 -15.29 0.79 -11.80
CA VAL A 49 -14.32 1.69 -11.16
C VAL A 49 -14.97 2.47 -10.02
N HIS A 50 -16.18 2.99 -10.23
CA HIS A 50 -16.92 3.72 -9.18
C HIS A 50 -17.24 2.80 -7.99
N LYS A 51 -17.74 1.59 -8.26
CA LYS A 51 -18.00 0.57 -7.21
C LYS A 51 -16.73 0.21 -6.43
N MET A 52 -15.59 0.06 -7.11
CA MET A 52 -14.30 -0.12 -6.44
C MET A 52 -13.92 1.10 -5.59
N GLY A 53 -14.14 2.32 -6.11
CA GLY A 53 -13.88 3.56 -5.38
C GLY A 53 -14.64 3.66 -4.06
N GLU A 54 -15.92 3.28 -4.05
CA GLU A 54 -16.75 3.21 -2.83
C GLU A 54 -16.19 2.20 -1.82
N ALA A 55 -15.85 1.00 -2.29
CA ALA A 55 -15.27 -0.04 -1.44
C ALA A 55 -13.92 0.39 -0.85
N PHE A 56 -13.02 0.95 -1.65
CA PHE A 56 -11.73 1.46 -1.18
C PHE A 56 -11.90 2.63 -0.21
N ASN A 57 -12.87 3.53 -0.43
CA ASN A 57 -13.14 4.62 0.49
C ASN A 57 -13.63 4.12 1.87
N ARG A 58 -14.49 3.10 1.88
CA ARG A 58 -14.95 2.46 3.13
C ARG A 58 -13.77 1.82 3.87
N ARG A 59 -12.97 1.01 3.18
CA ARG A 59 -11.78 0.34 3.74
C ARG A 59 -10.73 1.33 4.24
N ARG A 60 -10.52 2.43 3.52
CA ARG A 60 -9.65 3.53 3.91
C ARG A 60 -10.07 4.14 5.25
N LYS A 61 -11.36 4.42 5.43
CA LYS A 61 -11.87 4.94 6.72
C LYS A 61 -11.72 3.91 7.84
N LEU A 62 -12.02 2.64 7.55
CA LEU A 62 -11.90 1.54 8.49
C LEU A 62 -10.48 1.38 9.02
N ILE A 63 -9.50 1.19 8.12
CA ILE A 63 -8.10 0.97 8.54
C ILE A 63 -7.51 2.18 9.26
N VAL A 64 -7.83 3.41 8.82
CA VAL A 64 -7.37 4.64 9.49
C VAL A 64 -7.94 4.74 10.90
N GLY A 65 -9.22 4.44 11.09
CA GLY A 65 -9.85 4.42 12.40
C GLY A 65 -9.16 3.43 13.34
N LEU A 66 -9.04 2.17 12.92
CA LEU A 66 -8.43 1.11 13.71
C LEU A 66 -6.97 1.39 14.07
N LEU A 67 -6.16 1.91 13.13
CA LEU A 67 -4.76 2.25 13.39
C LEU A 67 -4.63 3.39 14.41
N ASN A 68 -5.52 4.39 14.36
CA ASN A 68 -5.51 5.51 15.31
C ASN A 68 -6.01 5.13 16.71
N GLU A 69 -6.59 3.94 16.87
CA GLU A 69 -6.91 3.39 18.21
C GLU A 69 -5.69 2.72 18.87
N ILE A 70 -4.58 2.52 18.15
CA ILE A 70 -3.37 1.87 18.68
C ILE A 70 -2.50 2.93 19.35
N PRO A 71 -2.18 2.83 20.65
CA PRO A 71 -1.32 3.79 21.32
C PRO A 71 0.06 3.89 20.67
N GLY A 72 0.48 5.11 20.34
CA GLY A 72 1.77 5.38 19.69
C GLY A 72 1.77 5.31 18.17
N PHE A 73 0.62 4.96 17.56
CA PHE A 73 0.38 5.12 16.13
C PHE A 73 -0.31 6.46 15.85
N GLU A 74 0.02 7.07 14.72
CA GLU A 74 -0.69 8.24 14.18
C GLU A 74 -0.86 8.07 12.68
N CYS A 75 -2.09 7.86 12.24
CA CYS A 75 -2.43 7.59 10.84
C CYS A 75 -3.18 8.78 10.22
N PRO A 76 -2.51 9.59 9.37
CA PRO A 76 -3.22 10.58 8.58
C PRO A 76 -4.18 9.89 7.60
N THR A 77 -5.24 10.59 7.23
CA THR A 77 -6.24 10.10 6.29
C THR A 77 -5.76 10.35 4.86
N PRO A 78 -5.41 9.32 4.05
CA PRO A 78 -4.91 9.54 2.69
C PRO A 78 -6.04 9.99 1.76
N GLN A 79 -5.71 10.75 0.72
CA GLN A 79 -6.68 11.27 -0.25
C GLN A 79 -6.87 10.38 -1.49
N GLY A 80 -6.01 9.38 -1.68
CA GLY A 80 -6.05 8.49 -2.84
C GLY A 80 -5.15 7.26 -2.68
N ALA A 81 -4.99 6.52 -3.78
CA ALA A 81 -4.40 5.18 -3.80
C ALA A 81 -5.13 4.21 -2.85
N PHE A 82 -4.44 3.13 -2.44
CA PHE A 82 -4.97 2.13 -1.52
C PHE A 82 -3.97 1.77 -0.40
N TYR A 83 -3.18 2.75 0.03
CA TYR A 83 -2.18 2.60 1.10
C TYR A 83 -2.40 3.61 2.23
N VAL A 84 -2.14 3.19 3.46
CA VAL A 84 -1.94 4.08 4.61
C VAL A 84 -0.48 4.07 5.03
N TYR A 85 -0.03 5.17 5.61
CA TYR A 85 1.36 5.36 6.04
C TYR A 85 1.42 5.95 7.46
N PRO A 86 0.94 5.21 8.48
CA PRO A 86 0.99 5.67 9.87
C PRO A 86 2.42 5.92 10.35
N SER A 87 2.57 6.98 11.14
CA SER A 87 3.71 7.13 12.05
C SER A 87 3.59 6.09 13.17
N VAL A 88 4.70 5.43 13.48
CA VAL A 88 4.82 4.45 14.58
C VAL A 88 5.89 4.88 15.59
N LYS A 89 6.33 6.14 15.53
CA LYS A 89 7.39 6.69 16.38
C LYS A 89 7.07 6.56 17.88
N GLY A 90 5.79 6.59 18.26
CA GLY A 90 5.36 6.43 19.65
C GLY A 90 5.45 4.99 20.18
N VAL A 91 5.81 4.03 19.33
CA VAL A 91 6.02 2.61 19.69
C VAL A 91 7.50 2.24 19.67
N LEU A 92 8.31 2.93 18.86
CA LEU A 92 9.75 2.69 18.82
C LEU A 92 10.41 2.94 20.18
N GLY A 93 11.34 2.06 20.56
CA GLY A 93 12.02 2.08 21.86
C GLY A 93 11.21 1.47 23.01
N LYS A 94 9.96 1.03 22.80
CA LYS A 94 9.20 0.28 23.80
C LYS A 94 9.52 -1.21 23.73
N THR A 95 9.56 -1.86 24.88
CA THR A 95 9.74 -3.31 24.97
C THR A 95 8.40 -4.01 24.77
N ILE A 96 8.35 -4.90 23.78
CA ILE A 96 7.18 -5.72 23.43
C ILE A 96 7.66 -7.17 23.43
N ARG A 97 7.12 -7.99 24.32
CA ARG A 97 7.51 -9.42 24.48
C ARG A 97 9.02 -9.64 24.55
N GLY A 98 9.73 -8.75 25.25
CA GLY A 98 11.19 -8.82 25.42
C GLY A 98 12.03 -8.33 24.24
N LYS A 99 11.42 -7.87 23.13
CA LYS A 99 12.12 -7.20 22.02
C LYS A 99 11.83 -5.70 22.05
N THR A 100 12.83 -4.86 21.74
CA THR A 100 12.71 -3.40 21.78
C THR A 100 13.04 -2.82 20.40
N PRO A 101 12.07 -2.76 19.47
CA PRO A 101 12.33 -2.25 18.13
C PRO A 101 12.66 -0.75 18.18
N THR A 102 13.81 -0.39 17.64
CA THR A 102 14.30 0.99 17.51
C THR A 102 14.09 1.56 16.11
N THR A 103 13.79 0.70 15.13
CA THR A 103 13.51 1.07 13.75
C THR A 103 12.15 0.54 13.27
N SER A 104 11.61 1.12 12.21
CA SER A 104 10.38 0.62 11.59
C SER A 104 10.59 -0.73 10.91
N ALA A 105 11.80 -1.02 10.41
CA ALA A 105 12.18 -2.35 9.96
C ALA A 105 12.12 -3.40 11.09
N GLU A 106 12.70 -3.12 12.25
CA GLU A 106 12.64 -4.01 13.41
C GLU A 106 11.19 -4.22 13.89
N LEU A 107 10.41 -3.13 13.94
CA LEU A 107 9.00 -3.22 14.32
C LEU A 107 8.18 -4.04 13.31
N ALA A 108 8.40 -3.86 12.00
CA ALA A 108 7.72 -4.64 10.97
C ALA A 108 8.04 -6.13 11.09
N THR A 109 9.30 -6.48 11.32
CA THR A 109 9.73 -7.87 11.57
C THR A 109 9.08 -8.44 12.82
N LEU A 110 9.07 -7.68 13.92
CA LEU A 110 8.41 -8.09 15.17
C LEU A 110 6.92 -8.37 14.94
N ILE A 111 6.20 -7.46 14.28
CA ILE A 111 4.77 -7.63 13.99
C ILE A 111 4.55 -8.89 13.12
N LEU A 112 5.41 -9.12 12.13
CA LEU A 112 5.31 -10.30 11.27
C LEU A 112 5.54 -11.59 12.04
N GLU A 113 6.59 -11.66 12.86
CA GLU A 113 6.95 -12.86 13.63
C GLU A 113 5.94 -13.20 14.73
N GLU A 114 5.43 -12.18 15.43
CA GLU A 114 4.61 -12.39 16.63
C GLU A 114 3.12 -12.56 16.33
N VAL A 115 2.63 -11.91 15.26
CA VAL A 115 1.19 -11.90 14.93
C VAL A 115 0.86 -12.11 13.46
N GLU A 116 1.84 -12.46 12.63
CA GLU A 116 1.67 -12.85 11.23
C GLU A 116 1.07 -11.75 10.34
N VAL A 117 1.33 -10.48 10.66
CA VAL A 117 0.88 -9.34 9.85
C VAL A 117 2.05 -8.68 9.14
N ALA A 118 2.03 -8.71 7.81
CA ALA A 118 3.08 -8.09 6.99
C ALA A 118 2.80 -6.59 6.78
N ALA A 119 3.74 -5.76 7.23
CA ALA A 119 3.81 -4.33 6.92
C ALA A 119 5.09 -4.03 6.14
N VAL A 120 5.09 -3.01 5.28
CA VAL A 120 6.34 -2.56 4.63
C VAL A 120 6.96 -1.45 5.48
N PRO A 121 8.24 -1.58 5.90
CA PRO A 121 8.90 -0.57 6.70
C PRO A 121 9.10 0.73 5.92
N GLY A 122 9.00 1.86 6.62
CA GLY A 122 9.11 3.19 6.02
C GLY A 122 10.47 3.48 5.39
N GLU A 123 11.50 2.78 5.83
CA GLU A 123 12.86 2.80 5.30
C GLU A 123 12.91 2.47 3.79
N ALA A 124 11.92 1.74 3.27
CA ALA A 124 11.81 1.48 1.83
C ALA A 124 11.36 2.71 1.01
N PHE A 125 10.85 3.76 1.67
CA PHE A 125 10.29 4.97 1.05
C PHE A 125 10.85 6.28 1.61
N GLY A 126 11.67 6.22 2.67
CA GLY A 126 12.12 7.39 3.42
C GLY A 126 12.77 7.01 4.75
N PRO A 127 12.66 7.85 5.79
CA PRO A 127 13.24 7.55 7.10
C PRO A 127 12.41 6.54 7.90
N SER A 128 13.05 5.92 8.90
CA SER A 128 12.39 5.15 9.95
C SER A 128 11.32 5.95 10.70
N GLY A 129 10.37 5.26 11.32
CA GLY A 129 9.26 5.84 12.08
C GLY A 129 7.90 5.71 11.40
N TYR A 130 7.81 5.00 10.28
CA TYR A 130 6.56 4.80 9.53
C TYR A 130 6.42 3.34 9.07
N LEU A 131 5.18 2.88 8.93
CA LEU A 131 4.86 1.61 8.28
C LEU A 131 3.87 1.86 7.15
N ARG A 132 3.98 1.10 6.05
CA ARG A 132 2.99 1.12 4.96
C ARG A 132 2.13 -0.13 5.00
N PHE A 133 0.81 0.06 5.03
CA PHE A 133 -0.17 -1.00 4.88
C PHE A 133 -0.98 -0.80 3.60
N SER A 134 -1.26 -1.88 2.88
CA SER A 134 -2.24 -1.90 1.79
C SER A 134 -3.61 -2.25 2.36
N TYR A 135 -4.65 -1.52 1.96
CA TYR A 135 -6.04 -1.85 2.29
C TYR A 135 -6.82 -2.40 1.07
N ALA A 136 -6.09 -3.03 0.14
CA ALA A 136 -6.65 -3.73 -1.01
C ALA A 136 -6.99 -5.21 -0.72
N LEU A 137 -7.71 -5.45 0.37
CA LEU A 137 -8.15 -6.77 0.84
C LEU A 137 -9.58 -6.69 1.43
N SER A 138 -10.07 -7.76 2.05
CA SER A 138 -11.41 -7.78 2.66
C SER A 138 -11.50 -6.86 3.88
N ASP A 139 -12.72 -6.49 4.28
CA ASP A 139 -12.92 -5.63 5.45
C ASP A 139 -12.60 -6.45 6.73
N GLU A 140 -12.89 -7.75 6.71
CA GLU A 140 -12.62 -8.72 7.76
C GLU A 140 -11.12 -8.91 8.01
N ASP A 141 -10.32 -9.06 6.96
CA ASP A 141 -8.87 -9.20 7.09
C ASP A 141 -8.22 -7.91 7.63
N ILE A 142 -8.77 -6.74 7.30
CA ILE A 142 -8.31 -5.46 7.86
C ILE A 142 -8.58 -5.43 9.38
N VAL A 143 -9.79 -5.78 9.80
CA VAL A 143 -10.16 -5.81 11.22
C VAL A 143 -9.29 -6.80 11.99
N GLU A 144 -9.12 -8.01 11.46
CA GLU A 144 -8.31 -9.05 12.09
C GLU A 144 -6.84 -8.64 12.18
N GLY A 145 -6.23 -8.22 11.06
CA GLY A 145 -4.81 -7.88 11.01
C GLY A 145 -4.46 -6.68 11.91
N ILE A 146 -5.24 -5.60 11.85
CA ILE A 146 -4.99 -4.44 12.71
C ILE A 146 -5.34 -4.75 14.18
N GLY A 147 -6.38 -5.57 14.42
CA GLY A 147 -6.74 -6.03 15.76
C GLY A 147 -5.63 -6.83 16.43
N ARG A 148 -4.93 -7.69 15.69
CA ARG A 148 -3.75 -8.41 16.18
C ARG A 148 -2.59 -7.48 16.53
N ILE A 149 -2.30 -6.49 15.67
CA ILE A 149 -1.29 -5.47 15.97
C ILE A 149 -1.65 -4.71 17.23
N LYS A 150 -2.91 -4.25 17.35
CA LYS A 150 -3.38 -3.52 18.53
C LYS A 150 -3.12 -4.32 19.81
N LYS A 151 -3.53 -5.59 19.85
CA LYS A 151 -3.27 -6.49 20.99
C LYS A 151 -1.78 -6.56 21.33
N LEU A 152 -0.93 -6.87 20.35
CA LEU A 152 0.52 -6.96 20.53
C LEU A 152 1.12 -5.69 21.14
N ILE A 153 0.69 -4.51 20.69
CA ILE A 153 1.21 -3.21 21.17
C ILE A 153 0.69 -2.87 22.58
N THR A 154 -0.52 -3.31 22.94
CA THR A 154 -1.15 -3.01 24.24
C THR A 154 -0.92 -4.05 25.33
N GLU A 155 -0.28 -5.17 25.01
CA GLU A 155 0.01 -6.26 25.96
C GLU A 155 1.09 -5.92 27.02
N GLY A 156 1.72 -4.73 26.93
CA GLY A 156 2.80 -4.28 27.81
C GLY A 156 2.40 -3.24 28.85
#